data_AF-A0A839Y1C7-F1
#
_entry.id   AF-A0A839Y1C7-F1
#
_cell.length_a   1.000
_cell.length_b   1.000
_cell.length_c   1.000
_cell.angle_alpha   90.00
_cell.angle_beta   90.00
_cell.angle_gamma   90.00
#
_symmetry.space_group_name_H-M   'P 1'
#
loop_
_entity.id
_entity.type
_entity.pdbx_description
1 polymer ?
#
loop_
_entity_poly.entity_id
_entity_poly.type
_entity_poly.pdbx_seq_one_letter_code
_entity_poly.pdbx_strand_id
1 'polypeptide(L)'
;MPSLRRRDPCFADTDVTEAAARTGWRVEFHPGFLAAPDDIDESYRGAHIVALARELAPVLTPNVIGDAARRGEHPRQWIKQLWHCLARFGRRAAGGAPQNTT
;
A
#
# COMPACT_ATOMS: atom_id res chain seq x y z
N MET A 1 -4.74 -16.59 24.71
CA MET A 1 -3.78 -16.42 23.60
C MET A 1 -4.36 -15.42 22.60
N PRO A 2 -4.10 -14.11 22.68
CA PRO A 2 -4.72 -13.17 21.77
C PRO A 2 -3.94 -13.13 20.44
N SER A 3 -4.72 -13.32 19.36
CA SER A 3 -4.29 -13.34 17.97
C SER A 3 -3.82 -11.96 17.50
N LEU A 4 -2.66 -11.92 16.82
CA LEU A 4 -1.98 -10.73 16.33
C LEU A 4 -2.69 -10.15 15.10
N ARG A 5 -3.24 -8.93 15.16
CA ARG A 5 -3.79 -8.23 14.00
C ARG A 5 -2.79 -7.19 13.48
N ARG A 6 -2.23 -7.44 12.29
CA ARG A 6 -1.22 -6.61 11.60
C ARG A 6 -1.88 -5.43 10.87
N ARG A 7 -1.22 -4.28 10.81
CA ARG A 7 -1.72 -3.05 10.16
C ARG A 7 -0.67 -2.45 9.22
N ASP A 8 -1.09 -2.03 8.03
CA ASP A 8 -0.22 -1.40 7.04
C ASP A 8 0.01 0.10 7.33
N PRO A 9 1.20 0.65 7.03
CA PRO A 9 1.61 2.02 7.39
C PRO A 9 0.90 3.11 6.59
N CYS A 10 0.22 2.73 5.52
CA CYS A 10 -0.52 3.67 4.71
C CYS A 10 -1.70 4.31 5.45
N PHE A 11 -2.15 3.71 6.54
CA PHE A 11 -3.21 4.28 7.37
C PHE A 11 -2.70 5.31 8.39
N ALA A 12 -1.42 5.69 8.35
CA ALA A 12 -0.80 6.60 9.33
C ALA A 12 -1.32 8.05 9.30
N ASP A 13 -1.94 8.50 8.19
CA ASP A 13 -2.48 9.87 8.06
C ASP A 13 -3.99 9.92 7.79
N THR A 14 -4.72 8.93 8.32
CA THR A 14 -6.18 9.01 8.45
C THR A 14 -6.54 8.94 9.94
N ASP A 15 -7.73 9.37 10.36
CA ASP A 15 -8.27 9.36 11.74
C ASP A 15 -8.21 8.01 12.50
N VAL A 16 -7.53 7.02 11.94
CA VAL A 16 -7.15 5.74 12.50
C VAL A 16 -5.92 5.85 13.43
N THR A 17 -5.08 6.89 13.30
CA THR A 17 -3.85 7.07 14.10
C THR A 17 -4.13 7.52 15.55
N GLU A 18 -5.16 8.33 15.77
CA GLU A 18 -5.60 8.79 17.10
C GLU A 18 -6.12 7.65 18.00
N ALA A 19 -6.70 6.60 17.42
CA ALA A 19 -7.23 5.46 18.18
C ALA A 19 -6.14 4.50 18.70
N ALA A 20 -4.94 4.50 18.10
CA ALA A 20 -3.86 3.57 18.46
C ALA A 20 -2.94 4.10 19.58
N ALA A 21 -2.83 5.43 19.74
CA ALA A 21 -1.98 6.06 20.76
C ALA A 21 -2.47 5.85 22.20
N ARG A 22 -3.72 5.43 22.40
CA ARG A 22 -4.33 5.22 23.73
C ARG A 22 -4.15 3.82 24.31
N THR A 23 -3.56 2.89 23.57
CA THR A 23 -3.33 1.53 24.03
C THR A 23 -1.83 1.30 24.03
N GLY A 24 -1.21 1.12 25.20
CA GLY A 24 0.24 0.97 25.41
C GLY A 24 0.87 -0.29 24.78
N TRP A 25 0.62 -0.53 23.50
CA TRP A 25 1.09 -1.64 22.70
C TRP A 25 2.07 -1.10 21.66
N ARG A 26 3.27 -1.68 21.58
CA ARG A 26 4.25 -1.33 20.54
C ARG A 26 3.66 -1.62 19.16
N VAL A 27 3.44 -0.58 18.38
CA VAL A 27 3.05 -0.68 16.97
C VAL A 27 4.33 -0.93 16.16
N GLU A 28 4.52 -2.15 15.66
CA GLU A 28 5.54 -2.43 14.64
C GLU A 28 4.99 -2.03 13.27
N PHE A 29 5.65 -1.07 12.62
CA PHE A 29 5.30 -0.63 11.28
C PHE A 29 5.75 -1.69 10.27
N HIS A 30 4.82 -2.19 9.44
CA HIS A 30 5.20 -2.88 8.22
C HIS A 30 5.99 -1.91 7.30
N PRO A 31 6.82 -2.38 6.36
CA PRO A 31 7.47 -1.47 5.41
C PRO A 31 6.47 -0.88 4.39
N GLY A 32 5.21 -1.33 4.43
CA GLY A 32 4.11 -0.86 3.61
C GLY A 32 4.13 -1.38 2.17
N PHE A 33 3.21 -0.85 1.38
CA PHE A 33 3.14 -1.13 -0.05
C PHE A 33 3.63 0.06 -0.86
N LEU A 34 4.56 -0.19 -1.78
CA LEU A 34 5.10 0.80 -2.71
C LEU A 34 5.43 0.12 -4.03
N ALA A 35 4.88 0.61 -5.14
CA ALA A 35 5.19 0.11 -6.48
C ALA A 35 5.25 1.27 -7.48
N ALA A 36 6.26 1.31 -8.35
CA ALA A 36 6.20 2.14 -9.53
C ALA A 36 5.23 1.50 -10.55
N PRO A 37 4.53 2.29 -11.39
CA PRO A 37 3.70 1.73 -12.45
C PRO A 37 4.44 0.75 -13.36
N ASP A 38 5.73 0.99 -13.60
CA ASP A 38 6.56 0.15 -14.46
C ASP A 38 6.95 -1.19 -13.79
N ASP A 39 6.78 -1.31 -12.47
CA ASP A 39 6.95 -2.58 -11.74
C ASP A 39 5.67 -3.46 -11.77
N ILE A 40 4.57 -2.94 -12.34
CA ILE A 40 3.29 -3.65 -12.42
C ILE A 40 3.20 -4.41 -13.73
N ASP A 41 3.09 -5.73 -13.64
CA ASP A 41 2.82 -6.60 -14.79
C ASP A 41 1.43 -6.33 -15.36
N GLU A 42 1.39 -5.77 -16.57
CA GLU A 42 0.17 -5.43 -17.30
C GLU A 42 -0.71 -6.65 -17.61
N SER A 43 -0.15 -7.86 -17.66
CA SER A 43 -0.93 -9.08 -17.89
C SER A 43 -1.85 -9.44 -16.71
N TYR A 44 -1.59 -8.90 -15.51
CA TYR A 44 -2.35 -9.24 -14.31
C TYR A 44 -3.76 -8.63 -14.28
N ARG A 45 -3.90 -7.36 -14.70
CA ARG A 45 -5.17 -6.61 -14.72
C ARG A 45 -5.41 -5.78 -15.98
N GLY A 46 -4.51 -5.88 -16.96
CA GLY A 46 -4.56 -5.16 -18.22
C GLY A 46 -3.79 -3.84 -18.20
N ALA A 47 -3.29 -3.45 -19.37
CA ALA A 47 -2.54 -2.22 -19.58
C ALA A 47 -3.30 -0.94 -19.16
N HIS A 48 -4.63 -0.94 -19.25
CA HIS A 48 -5.46 0.20 -18.80
C HIS A 48 -5.35 0.47 -17.29
N ILE A 49 -5.12 -0.55 -16.47
CA ILE A 49 -4.90 -0.37 -15.02
C ILE A 49 -3.48 0.16 -14.75
N VAL A 50 -2.49 -0.24 -15.54
CA VAL A 50 -1.13 0.31 -15.45
C VAL A 50 -1.09 1.76 -15.96
N ALA A 51 -1.87 2.09 -16.99
CA ALA A 51 -2.06 3.47 -17.44
C ALA A 51 -2.66 4.34 -16.33
N LEU A 52 -3.72 3.86 -15.66
CA LEU A 52 -4.28 4.53 -14.48
C LEU A 52 -3.23 4.69 -13.36
N ALA A 53 -2.38 3.69 -13.13
CA ALA A 53 -1.28 3.81 -12.17
C ALA A 53 -0.37 5.01 -12.48
N ARG A 54 0.04 5.15 -13.75
CA ARG A 54 0.90 6.24 -14.24
C ARG A 54 0.23 7.61 -14.12
N GLU A 55 -1.07 7.70 -14.36
CA GLU A 55 -1.83 8.94 -14.22
C GLU A 55 -1.89 9.41 -12.77
N LEU A 56 -2.04 8.48 -11.81
CA LEU A 56 -2.22 8.84 -10.41
C LEU A 56 -0.93 9.28 -9.72
N ALA A 57 0.18 8.58 -9.94
CA ALA A 57 1.47 8.93 -9.35
C ALA A 57 2.64 8.17 -10.00
N PRO A 58 3.88 8.73 -9.96
CA PRO A 58 5.09 7.99 -10.34
C PRO A 58 5.39 6.81 -9.41
N VAL A 59 4.87 6.84 -8.18
CA VAL A 59 4.98 5.76 -7.19
C VAL A 59 3.63 5.62 -6.50
N LEU A 60 3.03 4.43 -6.61
CA LEU A 60 1.79 4.12 -5.92
C LEU A 60 2.05 3.77 -4.46
N THR A 61 1.29 4.44 -3.61
CA THR A 61 1.09 4.07 -2.20
C THR A 61 -0.40 3.87 -1.96
N PRO A 62 -0.79 3.21 -0.87
CA PRO A 62 -2.22 3.01 -0.65
C PRO A 62 -2.97 4.34 -0.36
N ASN A 63 -2.26 5.45 -0.06
CA ASN A 63 -2.84 6.77 0.18
C ASN A 63 -3.22 7.41 -1.15
N VAL A 64 -2.35 7.33 -2.15
CA VAL A 64 -2.63 7.74 -3.53
C VAL A 64 -3.89 7.04 -4.06
N ILE A 65 -4.00 5.72 -3.87
CA ILE A 65 -5.18 4.95 -4.30
C ILE A 65 -6.42 5.35 -3.48
N GLY A 66 -6.27 5.57 -2.17
CA GLY A 66 -7.36 6.02 -1.30
C GLY A 66 -7.90 7.40 -1.67
N ASP A 67 -7.02 8.35 -1.99
CA ASP A 67 -7.38 9.68 -2.48
C ASP A 67 -8.14 9.59 -3.81
N ALA A 68 -7.64 8.81 -4.77
CA ALA A 68 -8.33 8.59 -6.04
C ALA A 68 -9.73 7.95 -5.84
N ALA A 69 -9.85 7.03 -4.88
CA ALA A 69 -11.14 6.44 -4.50
C ALA A 69 -12.13 7.47 -3.95
N ARG A 70 -11.64 8.43 -3.14
CA ARG A 70 -12.44 9.51 -2.54
C ARG A 70 -12.89 10.53 -3.56
N ARG A 71 -12.02 10.92 -4.51
CA ARG A 71 -12.35 11.87 -5.58
C ARG A 71 -13.42 11.33 -6.53
N GLY A 72 -13.47 10.01 -6.74
CA GLY A 72 -14.50 9.38 -7.56
C GLY A 72 -14.39 9.65 -9.07
N GLU A 73 -13.23 10.15 -9.52
CA GLU A 73 -12.94 10.50 -10.92
C GLU A 73 -12.77 9.28 -11.83
N HIS A 74 -12.57 8.09 -11.24
CA HIS A 74 -12.38 6.84 -11.96
C HIS A 74 -13.41 5.79 -11.52
N PRO A 75 -13.73 4.80 -12.39
CA PRO A 75 -14.62 3.71 -12.02
C PRO A 75 -14.14 2.99 -10.75
N ARG A 76 -15.04 2.78 -9.78
CA ARG A 76 -14.71 2.10 -8.51
C ARG A 76 -14.03 0.75 -8.71
N GLN A 77 -14.43 0.03 -9.76
CA GLN A 77 -13.85 -1.25 -10.11
C GLN A 77 -12.39 -1.13 -10.58
N TRP A 78 -12.00 -0.03 -11.22
CA TRP A 78 -10.61 0.21 -11.64
C TRP A 78 -9.73 0.52 -10.44
N ILE A 79 -10.21 1.35 -9.52
CA ILE A 79 -9.53 1.62 -8.23
C ILE A 79 -9.29 0.32 -7.45
N LYS A 80 -10.28 -0.56 -7.38
CA LYS A 80 -10.13 -1.89 -6.74
C LYS A 80 -9.09 -2.77 -7.44
N GLN A 81 -9.07 -2.77 -8.77
CA GLN A 81 -8.06 -3.54 -9.52
C GLN A 81 -6.64 -2.97 -9.30
N LEU A 82 -6.51 -1.66 -9.24
CA LEU A 82 -5.25 -0.99 -8.93
C LEU A 82 -4.76 -1.33 -7.52
N TRP A 83 -5.68 -1.36 -6.54
CA TRP A 83 -5.37 -1.84 -5.19
C TRP A 83 -4.80 -3.27 -5.20
N HIS A 84 -5.39 -4.19 -5.97
CA HIS A 84 -4.86 -5.55 -6.11
C HIS A 84 -3.46 -5.58 -6.75
N CYS A 85 -3.15 -4.66 -7.66
CA CYS A 85 -1.81 -4.54 -8.24
C CYS A 85 -0.81 -4.09 -7.16
N LEU A 86 -1.12 -3.03 -6.43
CA LEU A 86 -0.27 -2.53 -5.35
C LEU A 86 -0.05 -3.61 -4.26
N ALA A 87 -1.10 -4.32 -3.87
CA ALA A 87 -1.00 -5.39 -2.86
C ALA A 87 -0.13 -6.57 -3.33
N ARG A 88 -0.07 -6.83 -4.64
CA ARG A 88 0.70 -7.92 -5.23
C ARG A 88 2.16 -7.55 -5.46
N PHE A 89 2.40 -6.41 -6.09
CA PHE A 89 3.72 -5.98 -6.55
C PHE A 89 4.44 -5.06 -5.56
N GLY A 90 3.70 -4.34 -4.71
CA GLY A 90 4.28 -3.33 -3.84
C GLY A 90 4.76 -3.82 -2.49
N ARG A 91 4.68 -5.12 -2.16
CA ARG A 91 5.12 -5.63 -0.85
C ARG A 91 6.63 -5.43 -0.69
N ARG A 92 7.03 -4.57 0.23
CA ARG A 92 8.43 -4.48 0.65
C ARG A 92 8.74 -5.61 1.63
N ALA A 93 9.86 -6.30 1.44
CA ALA A 93 10.39 -7.16 2.50
C ALA A 93 10.74 -6.28 3.70
N ALA A 94 10.29 -6.65 4.91
CA ALA A 94 10.79 -6.02 6.12
C ALA A 94 12.31 -6.26 6.14
N GLY A 95 13.09 -5.18 6.12
CA GLY A 95 14.54 -5.24 5.91
C GLY A 95 15.20 -6.30 6.80
N GLY A 96 15.96 -7.19 6.17
CA GLY A 96 16.91 -8.04 6.88
C GLY A 96 17.90 -7.17 7.64
N ALA A 97 18.20 -7.58 8.87
CA ALA A 97 19.29 -7.00 9.66
C ALA A 97 20.62 -7.03 8.87
N PRO A 98 21.53 -6.07 9.08
CA PRO A 98 22.89 -6.19 8.56
C PRO A 98 23.56 -7.41 9.19
N GLN A 99 23.92 -8.38 8.37
CA GLN A 99 24.80 -9.47 8.78
C GLN A 99 26.22 -8.91 8.77
N ASN A 100 26.71 -8.46 9.93
CA ASN A 100 28.14 -8.19 10.10
C ASN A 100 28.88 -9.55 10.17
N THR A 101 29.73 -9.79 9.19
CA THR A 101 30.74 -10.86 9.14
C THR A 101 31.77 -10.34 8.12
N THR A 102 33.05 -10.09 8.40
CA THR A 102 33.97 -10.31 9.53
C THR A 102 35.03 -9.21 9.42
#